data_AF-A0A1Y4LQ99-F1
#
_entry.id   AF-A0A1Y4LQ99-F1
#
_cell.length_a   1.000
_cell.length_b   1.000
_cell.length_c   1.000
_cell.angle_alpha   90.00
_cell.angle_beta   90.00
_cell.angle_gamma   90.00
#
_symmetry.space_group_name_H-M   'P 1'
#
loop_
_entity.id
_entity.type
_entity.pdbx_description
1 polymer ?
#
loop_
_entity_poly.entity_id
_entity_poly.type
_entity_poly.pdbx_seq_one_letter_code
_entity_poly.pdbx_strand_id
1 'polypeptide(L)' 'MTTGQKIAARRKELELSQEALGDKLGVSRQTVYKWESEVSHS' A
#
# COMPACT_ATOMS: atom_id res chain seq x y z
N MET A 1 -4.75 -2.20 14.00
CA MET A 1 -4.52 -1.75 12.61
C MET A 1 -3.08 -2.05 12.25
N THR A 2 -2.83 -2.94 11.30
CA THR A 2 -1.46 -3.27 10.83
C THR A 2 -0.89 -2.10 10.02
N THR A 3 0.44 -2.09 9.81
CA THR A 3 1.09 -1.10 8.94
C THR A 3 0.49 -1.11 7.54
N GLY A 4 0.20 -2.30 6.98
CA GLY A 4 -0.48 -2.44 5.70
C GLY A 4 -1.87 -1.81 5.65
N GLN A 5 -2.66 -1.98 6.70
CA GLN A 5 -3.97 -1.34 6.81
C GLN A 5 -3.87 0.19 6.86
N LYS A 6 -2.85 0.74 7.53
CA LYS A 6 -2.60 2.20 7.55
C LYS A 6 -2.20 2.74 6.19
N ILE A 7 -1.34 2.02 5.46
CA ILE A 7 -0.93 2.38 4.09
C ILE A 7 -2.15 2.39 3.17
N ALA A 8 -2.98 1.33 3.21
CA ALA A 8 -4.18 1.23 2.40
C ALA A 8 -5.21 2.33 2.71
N ALA A 9 -5.38 2.68 3.99
CA ALA A 9 -6.26 3.77 4.40
C ALA A 9 -5.76 5.12 3.84
N ARG A 10 -4.49 5.44 4.06
CA ARG A 10 -3.91 6.72 3.59
C ARG A 10 -3.91 6.84 2.07
N ARG A 11 -3.67 5.75 1.35
CA ARG A 11 -3.76 5.71 -0.11
C ARG A 11 -5.18 6.05 -0.60
N LYS A 12 -6.20 5.48 0.04
CA LYS A 12 -7.60 5.72 -0.31
C LYS A 12 -8.05 7.14 0.02
N GLU A 13 -7.58 7.72 1.13
CA GLU A 13 -7.81 9.13 1.47
C GLU A 13 -7.26 10.11 0.42
N LEU A 14 -6.19 9.69 -0.26
CA LEU A 14 -5.57 10.44 -1.36
C LEU A 14 -6.14 10.07 -2.73
N GLU A 15 -7.18 9.22 -2.78
CA GLU A 15 -7.82 8.72 -4.00
C GLU A 15 -6.85 8.05 -5.00
N LEU A 16 -5.77 7.46 -4.48
CA LEU A 16 -4.74 6.83 -5.30
C LEU A 16 -5.03 5.34 -5.54
N SER A 17 -4.72 4.84 -6.74
CA SER A 17 -4.55 3.41 -6.97
C SER A 17 -3.24 2.90 -6.36
N GLN A 18 -3.08 1.58 -6.20
CA GLN A 18 -1.80 1.01 -5.75
C GLN A 18 -0.66 1.32 -6.74
N GLU A 19 -0.99 1.41 -8.04
CA GLU A 19 -0.04 1.78 -9.09
C GLU A 19 0.40 3.23 -8.95
N ALA A 20 -0.55 4.16 -8.80
CA ALA A 20 -0.27 5.58 -8.62
C ALA A 20 0.54 5.86 -7.33
N LEU A 21 0.31 5.10 -6.25
CA LEU A 21 1.13 5.19 -5.05
C LEU A 21 2.55 4.64 -5.30
N GLY A 22 2.67 3.53 -6.02
CA GLY A 22 3.96 2.95 -6.42
C GLY A 22 4.79 3.93 -7.24
N ASP A 23 4.19 4.54 -8.26
CA ASP A 23 4.84 5.53 -9.12
C ASP A 23 5.36 6.74 -8.32
N LYS A 24 4.55 7.25 -7.38
CA LYS A 24 4.96 8.36 -6.49
C LYS A 24 6.12 8.01 -5.56
N LEU A 25 6.22 6.75 -5.16
CA LEU A 25 7.25 6.26 -4.23
C LEU A 25 8.45 5.62 -4.95
N GLY A 26 8.44 5.53 -6.28
CA GLY A 26 9.49 4.88 -7.06
C GLY A 26 9.55 3.36 -6.86
N VAL A 27 8.42 2.72 -6.53
CA VAL A 27 8.33 1.27 -6.34
C VAL A 27 7.24 0.66 -7.22
N SER A 28 7.31 -0.64 -7.46
CA SER A 28 6.28 -1.33 -8.24
C SER A 28 4.93 -1.40 -7.49
N ARG A 29 3.82 -1.46 -8.24
CA ARG A 29 2.48 -1.79 -7.68
C ARG A 29 2.49 -3.07 -6.84
N GLN A 30 3.28 -4.09 -7.23
CA GLN A 30 3.38 -5.33 -6.46
C GLN A 30 4.01 -5.11 -5.07
N THR A 31 4.96 -4.19 -4.95
CA THR A 31 5.54 -3.79 -3.66
C THR A 31 4.47 -3.19 -2.75
N VAL A 32 3.65 -2.28 -3.30
CA VAL A 32 2.52 -1.67 -2.56
C VAL A 32 1.49 -2.71 -2.17
N TYR A 33 1.15 -3.65 -3.08
CA TYR A 33 0.25 -4.76 -2.78
C TYR A 33 0.77 -5.57 -1.59
N LYS A 34 2.06 -5.97 -1.59
CA LYS A 34 2.66 -6.74 -0.50
C LYS A 34 2.57 -6.01 0.84
N TRP A 35 2.86 -4.70 0.86
CA TRP A 35 2.71 -3.91 2.09
C TRP A 35 1.27 -3.88 2.60
N GLU A 36 0.30 -3.67 1.71
CA GLU A 36 -1.12 -3.62 2.07
C GLU A 36 -1.69 -5.01 2.41
N SER A 37 -1.11 -6.08 1.85
CA SER A 37 -1.54 -7.47 2.00
C SER A 37 -0.74 -8.27 3.02
N GLU A 38 0.33 -7.72 3.61
CA GLU A 38 1.08 -8.35 4.69
C GLU A 38 0.16 -8.52 5.91
N VAL A 39 -0.58 -9.63 5.89
CA VAL A 39 -1.01 -10.33 7.08
C VAL A 39 0.29 -10.89 7.66
N SER A 40 0.82 -10.26 8.69
CA SER A 40 1.97 -10.79 9.43
C SER A 40 1.71 -12.26 9.70
N HIS A 41 2.43 -13.15 9.01
CA HIS A 41 2.47 -14.55 9.35
C HIS A 41 3.44 -14.63 10.53
N SER A 42 2.88 -14.48 11.72
CA SER A 42 3.54 -14.74 12.99
C SER A 42 2.95 -16.00 13.58
#